data_AF-A0A812RZY7-F1
#
_entry.id   AF-A0A812RZY7-F1
#
_cell.length_a   1.000
_cell.length_b   1.000
_cell.length_c   1.000
_cell.angle_alpha   90.00
_cell.angle_beta   90.00
_cell.angle_gamma   90.00
#
_symmetry.space_group_name_H-M   'P 1'
#
loop_
_entity.id
_entity.type
_entity.pdbx_description
1 polymer ?
#
loop_
_entity_poly.entity_id
_entity_poly.type
_entity_poly.pdbx_seq_one_letter_code
_entity_poly.pdbx_strand_id
1 'polypeptide(L)'
;MLRLVSCSLVCSVAAFVVKDGSSLRGMQAGSSDIDAVGNATISVEEGAAEGLECHYFYDQSDCRIKDLGKLTPSNRVVVPKIWMVNGKFPEVKQGNHFCIRCTGQLIIKKEGQYNFFLSSDDGSKMWLNDKQVVDNDGCHGERERGSSKTKYTAGAHKLVVDMCERGGGEVLKMRYKGPDTGNSKKAVPTSALRLPMQKCKGTLLDKPTDDVACDKIKDKSKCKNRYERVAQTDTYLQCVPTDASQEVNGLINCLAQDPCHL
;
A
#
# COMPACT_ATOMS: atom_id res chain seq x y z
N MET A 1 19.10 -15.24 49.13
CA MET A 1 17.63 -15.42 49.28
C MET A 1 16.93 -14.60 48.22
N LEU A 2 16.08 -15.24 47.39
CA LEU A 2 14.78 -14.78 46.85
C LEU A 2 14.64 -13.32 46.35
N ARG A 3 14.09 -12.98 45.16
CA ARG A 3 13.07 -13.60 44.30
C ARG A 3 13.20 -13.12 42.84
N LEU A 4 12.93 -14.03 41.90
CA LEU A 4 12.47 -13.70 40.55
C LEU A 4 11.05 -13.09 40.60
N VAL A 5 10.81 -12.08 39.77
CA VAL A 5 9.48 -11.79 39.21
C VAL A 5 9.65 -11.75 37.70
N SER A 6 9.13 -12.77 37.02
CA SER A 6 8.96 -12.78 35.57
C SER A 6 7.85 -11.82 35.18
N CYS A 7 8.12 -10.91 34.24
CA CYS A 7 7.07 -10.34 33.41
C CYS A 7 7.42 -10.66 31.96
N SER A 8 6.75 -11.70 31.45
CA SER A 8 6.83 -12.14 30.07
C SER A 8 6.10 -11.13 29.19
N LEU A 9 6.80 -10.47 28.28
CA LEU A 9 6.24 -10.15 26.97
C LEU A 9 7.32 -10.33 25.91
N VAL A 10 7.16 -11.44 25.21
CA VAL A 10 7.96 -11.91 24.10
C VAL A 10 7.69 -11.01 22.91
N CYS A 11 8.67 -10.22 22.46
CA CYS A 11 8.76 -9.84 21.06
C CYS A 11 9.94 -10.62 20.47
N SER A 12 9.70 -11.90 20.17
CA SER A 12 10.61 -12.71 19.38
C SER A 12 10.62 -12.16 17.95
N VAL A 13 11.55 -11.25 17.66
CA VAL A 13 12.13 -11.24 16.31
C VAL A 13 13.19 -12.32 16.33
N ALA A 14 12.79 -13.52 15.93
CA ALA A 14 13.72 -14.60 15.64
C ALA A 14 14.58 -14.17 14.45
N ALA A 15 15.71 -13.55 14.72
CA ALA A 15 16.78 -13.43 13.76
C ALA A 15 17.33 -14.84 13.51
N PHE A 16 16.88 -15.49 12.43
CA PHE A 16 17.63 -16.61 11.88
C PHE A 16 18.91 -16.06 11.28
N VAL A 17 19.99 -16.19 12.05
CA VAL A 17 21.36 -16.06 11.56
C VAL A 17 21.60 -17.23 10.62
N VAL A 18 21.58 -17.01 9.31
CA VAL A 18 22.25 -17.92 8.38
C VAL A 18 23.74 -17.62 8.47
N LYS A 19 24.44 -18.45 9.26
CA LYS A 19 25.89 -18.56 9.20
C LYS A 19 26.29 -19.30 7.92
N ASP A 20 27.38 -18.81 7.34
CA ASP A 20 28.21 -19.39 6.30
C ASP A 20 27.72 -19.36 4.84
N GLY A 21 28.23 -18.35 4.14
CA GLY A 21 29.06 -18.53 2.94
C GLY A 21 28.55 -19.47 1.87
N SER A 22 27.70 -19.00 0.97
CA SER A 22 27.61 -19.52 -0.40
C SER A 22 27.16 -18.41 -1.36
N SER A 23 27.98 -18.16 -2.38
CA SER A 23 27.79 -17.15 -3.43
C SER A 23 26.47 -17.34 -4.19
N LEU A 24 25.67 -16.27 -4.33
CA LEU A 24 24.74 -16.13 -5.45
C LEU A 24 25.26 -15.06 -6.41
N ARG A 25 25.77 -15.53 -7.55
CA ARG A 25 26.07 -14.72 -8.73
C ARG A 25 24.76 -14.21 -9.34
N GLY A 26 24.78 -12.95 -9.77
CA GLY A 26 23.92 -12.47 -10.86
C GLY A 26 22.86 -11.43 -10.49
N MET A 27 23.27 -10.23 -10.08
CA MET A 27 22.47 -9.01 -10.23
C MET A 27 23.41 -7.89 -10.68
N GLN A 28 23.26 -7.40 -11.90
CA GLN A 28 23.96 -6.23 -12.41
C GLN A 28 23.30 -4.97 -11.85
N ALA A 29 24.09 -4.11 -11.19
CA ALA A 29 23.66 -2.77 -10.80
C ALA A 29 23.41 -1.92 -12.06
N GLY A 30 22.22 -1.31 -12.16
CA GLY A 30 21.95 -0.24 -13.12
C GLY A 30 22.81 0.98 -12.81
N SER A 31 23.23 1.73 -13.82
CA SER A 31 24.26 2.78 -13.68
C SER A 31 23.78 3.96 -12.84
N SER A 32 24.68 4.46 -11.98
CA SER A 32 24.52 5.68 -11.21
C SER A 32 25.11 6.86 -11.99
N ASP A 33 24.28 7.77 -12.47
CA ASP A 33 24.74 9.11 -12.86
C ASP A 33 24.63 10.02 -11.63
N ILE A 34 25.77 10.43 -11.09
CA ILE A 34 25.89 11.35 -9.96
C ILE A 34 26.02 12.75 -10.57
N ASP A 35 25.09 13.66 -10.28
CA ASP A 35 25.25 15.06 -10.67
C ASP A 35 26.21 15.81 -9.71
N ALA A 36 26.77 16.93 -10.17
CA ALA A 36 27.82 17.68 -9.49
C ALA A 36 27.38 18.32 -8.14
N VAL A 37 26.15 18.09 -7.70
CA VAL A 37 25.57 18.58 -6.44
C VAL A 37 25.30 17.44 -5.44
N GLY A 38 25.66 16.20 -5.79
CA GLY A 38 25.52 15.05 -4.90
C GLY A 38 24.09 14.51 -4.80
N ASN A 39 23.19 14.88 -5.71
CA ASN A 39 21.87 14.27 -5.77
C ASN A 39 21.96 12.97 -6.56
N ALA A 40 21.74 11.85 -5.86
CA ALA A 40 21.56 10.56 -6.50
C ALA A 40 20.08 10.36 -6.86
N THR A 41 19.75 10.34 -8.15
CA THR A 41 18.48 9.77 -8.61
C THR A 41 18.60 8.25 -8.60
N ILE A 42 18.22 7.64 -7.48
CA ILE A 42 18.09 6.19 -7.35
C ILE A 42 16.71 5.79 -7.90
N SER A 43 16.70 4.98 -8.95
CA SER A 43 15.49 4.33 -9.44
C SER A 43 15.61 2.84 -9.13
N VAL A 44 15.00 2.38 -8.05
CA VAL A 44 14.80 0.95 -7.80
C VAL A 44 13.42 0.73 -7.20
N GLU A 45 12.62 -0.07 -7.90
CA GLU A 45 11.39 -0.67 -7.39
C GLU A 45 11.75 -1.86 -6.51
N GLU A 46 11.71 -1.75 -5.18
CA GLU A 46 11.34 -2.89 -4.33
C GLU A 46 10.91 -2.47 -2.91
N GLY A 47 9.69 -2.88 -2.51
CA GLY A 47 9.34 -2.98 -1.08
C GLY A 47 7.96 -2.50 -0.61
N ALA A 48 7.10 -1.93 -1.46
CA ALA A 48 5.72 -1.67 -1.01
C ALA A 48 5.02 -2.99 -0.67
N ALA A 49 4.43 -3.10 0.53
CA ALA A 49 3.73 -4.32 0.94
C ALA A 49 2.59 -4.67 -0.05
N GLU A 50 2.30 -5.96 -0.20
CA GLU A 50 1.29 -6.42 -1.14
C GLU A 50 -0.12 -5.98 -0.73
N GLY A 51 -0.97 -5.74 -1.74
CA GLY A 51 -2.38 -5.41 -1.54
C GLY A 51 -2.73 -3.97 -1.88
N LEU A 52 -3.93 -3.55 -1.47
CA LEU A 52 -4.49 -2.22 -1.71
C LEU A 52 -5.07 -1.68 -0.40
N GLU A 53 -4.89 -0.39 -0.16
CA GLU A 53 -5.58 0.30 0.93
C GLU A 53 -7.01 0.61 0.46
N CYS A 54 -8.00 0.03 1.13
CA CYS A 54 -9.40 0.23 0.83
C CYS A 54 -10.11 0.98 1.96
N HIS A 55 -10.93 1.94 1.56
CA HIS A 55 -11.70 2.81 2.43
C HIS A 55 -13.19 2.56 2.21
N TYR A 56 -13.93 2.31 3.30
CA TYR A 56 -15.39 2.19 3.25
C TYR A 56 -16.07 3.51 3.57
N PHE A 57 -17.20 3.75 2.91
CA PHE A 57 -18.06 4.91 3.09
C PHE A 57 -19.50 4.43 3.22
N TYR A 58 -20.05 4.47 4.44
CA TYR A 58 -21.43 4.01 4.69
C TYR A 58 -22.45 5.11 4.41
N ASP A 59 -23.61 4.70 3.92
CA ASP A 59 -24.74 5.55 3.52
C ASP A 59 -24.37 6.61 2.47
N GLN A 60 -23.29 6.34 1.72
CA GLN A 60 -22.79 7.20 0.66
C GLN A 60 -23.14 6.69 -0.75
N SER A 61 -23.72 5.49 -0.87
CA SER A 61 -24.06 4.88 -2.15
C SER A 61 -25.21 5.60 -2.87
N ASP A 62 -25.11 5.71 -4.18
CA ASP A 62 -26.20 6.12 -5.08
C ASP A 62 -25.98 5.43 -6.45
N CYS A 63 -26.95 5.48 -7.35
CA CYS A 63 -26.80 4.97 -8.72
C CYS A 63 -25.79 5.75 -9.57
N ARG A 64 -25.17 6.80 -9.01
CA ARG A 64 -23.99 7.44 -9.57
C ARG A 64 -22.91 7.50 -8.50
N ILE A 65 -21.81 6.81 -8.74
CA ILE A 65 -20.64 6.89 -7.87
C ILE A 65 -20.10 8.32 -7.89
N LYS A 66 -20.22 8.99 -6.76
CA LYS A 66 -19.60 10.30 -6.48
C LYS A 66 -18.10 10.17 -6.27
N ASP A 67 -17.42 11.30 -6.20
CA ASP A 67 -15.97 11.35 -5.93
C ASP A 67 -15.68 10.95 -4.48
N LEU A 68 -15.46 9.65 -4.26
CA LEU A 68 -15.17 9.08 -2.93
C LEU A 68 -13.86 9.62 -2.33
N GLY A 69 -12.94 10.08 -3.18
CA GLY A 69 -11.67 10.69 -2.72
C GLY A 69 -11.83 12.01 -1.99
N LYS A 70 -13.02 12.64 -2.05
CA LYS A 70 -13.35 13.88 -1.32
C LYS A 70 -14.13 13.65 -0.03
N LEU A 71 -14.42 12.39 0.31
CA LEU A 71 -15.20 12.02 1.48
C LEU A 71 -14.29 11.54 2.60
N THR A 72 -14.80 11.59 3.83
CA THR A 72 -14.14 10.99 4.99
C THR A 72 -14.51 9.51 5.10
N PRO A 73 -13.55 8.59 5.15
CA PRO A 73 -13.84 7.16 5.24
C PRO A 73 -14.29 6.76 6.65
N SER A 74 -15.23 5.81 6.73
CA SER A 74 -15.75 5.26 7.99
C SER A 74 -14.97 4.04 8.48
N ASN A 75 -14.30 3.33 7.57
CA ASN A 75 -13.43 2.20 7.89
C ASN A 75 -12.28 2.12 6.88
N ARG A 76 -11.15 1.54 7.30
CA ARG A 76 -9.98 1.30 6.45
C ARG A 76 -9.56 -0.15 6.59
N VAL A 77 -9.18 -0.78 5.49
CA VAL A 77 -8.70 -2.17 5.45
C VAL A 77 -7.65 -2.32 4.36
N VAL A 78 -6.69 -3.21 4.55
CA VAL A 78 -5.80 -3.64 3.47
C VAL A 78 -6.35 -4.91 2.84
N VAL A 79 -6.57 -4.90 1.52
CA VAL A 79 -7.05 -6.09 0.80
C VAL A 79 -5.95 -6.64 -0.11
N PRO A 80 -5.65 -7.95 -0.07
CA PRO A 80 -4.61 -8.53 -0.91
C PRO A 80 -5.02 -8.65 -2.38
N LYS A 81 -6.32 -8.61 -2.69
CA LYS A 81 -6.86 -8.69 -4.05
C LYS A 81 -8.30 -8.16 -4.11
N ILE A 82 -8.72 -7.74 -5.29
CA ILE A 82 -10.11 -7.40 -5.59
C ILE A 82 -10.84 -8.64 -6.11
N TRP A 83 -11.38 -9.44 -5.18
CA TRP A 83 -12.18 -10.63 -5.46
C TRP A 83 -13.18 -10.88 -4.33
N MET A 84 -14.10 -9.94 -4.14
CA MET A 84 -15.18 -9.98 -3.16
C MET A 84 -16.43 -10.56 -3.84
N VAL A 85 -16.99 -11.62 -3.27
CA VAL A 85 -18.13 -12.36 -3.85
C VAL A 85 -19.09 -12.76 -2.74
N ASN A 86 -20.38 -12.91 -3.07
CA ASN A 86 -21.41 -13.35 -2.13
C ASN A 86 -21.47 -12.47 -0.87
N GLY A 87 -21.35 -11.15 -1.01
CA GLY A 87 -21.33 -10.21 0.13
C GLY A 87 -20.09 -10.26 1.01
N LYS A 88 -19.09 -11.09 0.67
CA LYS A 88 -17.87 -11.24 1.48
C LYS A 88 -16.85 -10.16 1.14
N PHE A 89 -17.04 -9.00 1.76
CA PHE A 89 -16.10 -7.89 1.75
C PHE A 89 -15.29 -7.87 3.05
N PRO A 90 -13.94 -7.73 3.01
CA PRO A 90 -13.12 -7.70 4.22
C PRO A 90 -13.50 -6.54 5.14
N GLU A 91 -13.83 -6.84 6.40
CA GLU A 91 -14.15 -5.84 7.44
C GLU A 91 -15.31 -4.88 7.10
N VAL A 92 -16.21 -5.31 6.20
CA VAL A 92 -17.43 -4.56 5.93
C VAL A 92 -18.35 -4.59 7.16
N LYS A 93 -18.96 -3.45 7.49
CA LYS A 93 -19.87 -3.31 8.64
C LYS A 93 -21.35 -3.29 8.25
N GLN A 94 -21.65 -3.16 6.97
CA GLN A 94 -23.00 -3.03 6.43
C GLN A 94 -23.06 -3.67 5.03
N GLY A 95 -24.03 -4.56 4.80
CA GLY A 95 -24.18 -5.25 3.50
C GLY A 95 -24.72 -4.34 2.39
N ASN A 96 -25.65 -3.43 2.71
CA ASN A 96 -26.20 -2.49 1.73
C ASN A 96 -25.71 -1.06 1.98
N HIS A 97 -25.98 -0.16 1.04
CA HIS A 97 -25.71 1.27 1.15
C HIS A 97 -24.27 1.62 1.54
N PHE A 98 -23.28 0.99 0.92
CA PHE A 98 -21.88 1.33 1.16
C PHE A 98 -21.14 1.60 -0.14
N CYS A 99 -20.05 2.32 -0.05
CA CYS A 99 -19.05 2.37 -1.10
C CYS A 99 -17.70 1.92 -0.56
N ILE A 100 -16.86 1.39 -1.45
CA ILE A 100 -15.46 1.07 -1.18
C ILE A 100 -14.58 1.74 -2.23
N ARG A 101 -13.54 2.43 -1.78
CA ARG A 101 -12.46 2.97 -2.62
C ARG A 101 -11.17 2.24 -2.29
N CYS A 102 -10.65 1.48 -3.23
CA CYS A 102 -9.38 0.78 -3.12
C CYS A 102 -8.30 1.51 -3.92
N THR A 103 -7.19 1.83 -3.27
CA THR A 103 -6.07 2.57 -3.85
C THR A 103 -4.76 1.82 -3.65
N GLY A 104 -3.84 2.00 -4.61
CA GLY A 104 -2.51 1.43 -4.56
C GLY A 104 -1.84 1.48 -5.92
N GLN A 105 -1.06 0.46 -6.23
CA GLN A 105 -0.39 0.30 -7.51
C GLN A 105 -0.68 -1.06 -8.12
N LEU A 106 -0.83 -1.08 -9.45
CA LEU A 106 -0.85 -2.26 -10.28
C LEU A 106 0.53 -2.41 -10.95
N ILE A 107 1.19 -3.53 -10.73
CA ILE A 107 2.48 -3.85 -11.33
C ILE A 107 2.26 -4.56 -12.67
N ILE A 108 2.70 -3.92 -13.75
CA ILE A 108 2.76 -4.53 -15.09
C ILE A 108 4.18 -5.05 -15.29
N LYS A 109 4.36 -6.37 -15.46
CA LYS A 109 5.71 -6.95 -15.57
C LYS A 109 6.24 -6.93 -16.99
N LYS A 110 5.34 -7.06 -17.97
CA LYS A 110 5.66 -7.10 -19.40
C LYS A 110 4.94 -5.96 -20.11
N GLU A 111 5.71 -5.07 -20.73
CA GLU A 111 5.12 -4.05 -21.61
C GLU A 111 4.23 -4.69 -22.68
N GLY A 112 3.10 -4.04 -22.98
CA GLY A 112 2.29 -4.37 -24.13
C GLY A 112 0.84 -3.91 -23.98
N GLN A 113 -0.04 -4.56 -24.73
CA GLN A 113 -1.45 -4.18 -24.77
C GLN A 113 -2.27 -4.93 -23.71
N TYR A 114 -2.99 -4.16 -22.89
CA TYR A 114 -3.83 -4.68 -21.81
C TYR A 114 -5.30 -4.27 -21.97
N ASN A 115 -6.18 -5.14 -21.49
CA ASN A 115 -7.57 -4.84 -21.13
C ASN A 115 -7.75 -5.09 -19.63
N PHE A 116 -8.51 -4.21 -18.97
CA PHE A 116 -8.93 -4.36 -17.58
C PHE A 116 -10.42 -4.56 -17.50
N PHE A 117 -10.88 -5.27 -16.48
CA PHE A 117 -12.30 -5.59 -16.31
C PHE A 117 -12.69 -5.46 -14.85
N LEU A 118 -13.85 -4.86 -14.62
CA LEU A 118 -14.54 -4.90 -13.34
C LEU A 118 -15.87 -5.62 -13.51
N SER A 119 -16.16 -6.57 -12.62
CA SER A 119 -17.50 -7.16 -12.43
C SER A 119 -18.00 -6.74 -11.07
N SER A 120 -19.14 -6.06 -11.02
CA SER A 120 -19.71 -5.58 -9.76
C SER A 120 -21.23 -5.62 -9.75
N ASP A 121 -21.75 -5.69 -8.53
CA ASP A 121 -23.14 -5.50 -8.12
C ASP A 121 -23.06 -4.67 -6.84
N ASP A 122 -23.50 -3.40 -6.79
CA ASP A 122 -23.92 -2.51 -7.89
C ASP A 122 -22.72 -1.96 -8.72
N GLY A 123 -22.58 -0.64 -8.84
CA GLY A 123 -21.70 0.03 -9.81
C GLY A 123 -20.24 0.06 -9.39
N SER A 124 -19.33 0.14 -10.36
CA SER A 124 -17.89 0.34 -10.10
C SER A 124 -17.17 1.13 -11.18
N LYS A 125 -16.01 1.71 -10.82
CA LYS A 125 -15.14 2.47 -11.72
C LYS A 125 -13.68 2.15 -11.44
N MET A 126 -12.85 2.19 -12.48
CA MET A 126 -11.41 1.96 -12.36
C MET A 126 -10.63 3.07 -13.05
N TRP A 127 -9.58 3.53 -12.38
CA TRP A 127 -8.59 4.44 -12.94
C TRP A 127 -7.20 3.83 -12.87
N LEU A 128 -6.43 4.03 -13.94
CA LEU A 128 -5.01 3.76 -13.99
C LEU A 128 -4.27 5.03 -14.39
N ASN A 129 -3.26 5.41 -13.62
CA ASN A 129 -2.49 6.65 -13.85
C ASN A 129 -3.41 7.87 -14.04
N ASP A 130 -4.39 8.01 -13.15
CA ASP A 130 -5.39 9.09 -13.13
C ASP A 130 -6.34 9.14 -14.35
N LYS A 131 -6.24 8.19 -15.28
CA LYS A 131 -7.17 8.02 -16.40
C LYS A 131 -8.22 6.96 -16.08
N GLN A 132 -9.50 7.29 -16.24
CA GLN A 132 -10.58 6.31 -16.13
C GLN A 132 -10.46 5.29 -17.27
N VAL A 133 -10.37 4.01 -16.91
CA VAL A 133 -10.21 2.90 -17.87
C VAL A 133 -11.41 1.97 -17.91
N VAL A 134 -12.15 1.85 -16.81
CA VAL A 134 -13.42 1.10 -16.77
C VAL A 134 -14.48 1.99 -16.13
N ASP A 135 -15.63 2.08 -16.80
CA ASP A 135 -16.85 2.68 -16.27
C ASP A 135 -17.95 1.60 -16.24
N ASN A 136 -18.31 1.18 -15.04
CA ASN A 136 -19.42 0.28 -14.76
C ASN A 136 -20.37 0.93 -13.75
N ASP A 137 -20.61 2.24 -13.85
CA ASP A 137 -21.52 2.96 -12.95
C ASP A 137 -22.99 2.52 -13.13
N GLY A 138 -23.83 2.95 -12.19
CA GLY A 138 -25.25 2.63 -12.15
C GLY A 138 -25.63 1.68 -11.04
N CYS A 139 -26.92 1.67 -10.69
CA CYS A 139 -27.51 0.56 -9.95
C CYS A 139 -27.84 -0.56 -10.93
N HIS A 140 -27.31 -1.74 -10.69
CA HIS A 140 -27.50 -2.93 -11.51
C HIS A 140 -27.03 -4.17 -10.77
N GLY A 141 -27.69 -5.30 -11.03
CA GLY A 141 -27.15 -6.61 -10.64
C GLY A 141 -25.76 -6.89 -11.22
N GLU A 142 -25.14 -8.01 -10.82
CA GLU A 142 -23.76 -8.32 -11.24
C GLU A 142 -23.54 -8.19 -12.76
N ARG A 143 -22.68 -7.24 -13.14
CA ARG A 143 -22.33 -6.95 -14.53
C ARG A 143 -20.84 -6.70 -14.68
N GLU A 144 -20.24 -7.28 -15.73
CA GLU A 144 -18.84 -7.02 -16.11
C GLU A 144 -18.75 -5.94 -17.20
N ARG A 145 -17.82 -5.00 -17.03
CA ARG A 145 -17.38 -4.06 -18.08
C ARG A 145 -15.87 -4.11 -18.23
N GLY A 146 -15.40 -3.87 -19.44
CA GLY A 146 -13.99 -3.89 -19.79
C GLY A 146 -13.49 -2.57 -20.39
N SER A 147 -12.21 -2.29 -20.21
CA SER A 147 -11.52 -1.18 -20.85
C SER A 147 -11.29 -1.44 -22.34
N SER A 148 -11.06 -0.36 -23.10
CA SER A 148 -10.41 -0.49 -24.40
C SER A 148 -9.01 -1.11 -24.25
N LYS A 149 -8.54 -1.75 -25.32
CA LYS A 149 -7.20 -2.33 -25.36
C LYS A 149 -6.18 -1.19 -25.48
N THR A 150 -5.33 -1.01 -24.47
CA THR A 150 -4.40 0.13 -24.38
C THR A 150 -2.99 -0.36 -24.08
N LYS A 151 -1.95 0.32 -24.59
CA LYS A 151 -0.55 -0.02 -24.31
C LYS A 151 -0.12 0.51 -22.94
N TYR A 152 0.52 -0.32 -22.15
CA TYR A 152 1.15 0.02 -20.87
C TYR A 152 2.61 -0.41 -20.88
N THR A 153 3.48 0.43 -20.32
CA THR A 153 4.89 0.11 -20.03
C THR A 153 4.99 -0.89 -18.90
N ALA A 154 6.15 -1.52 -18.72
CA ALA A 154 6.43 -2.24 -17.48
C ALA A 154 6.61 -1.25 -16.31
N GLY A 155 6.35 -1.73 -15.09
CA GLY A 155 6.49 -0.98 -13.83
C GLY A 155 5.18 -0.75 -13.09
N ALA A 156 5.24 0.07 -12.05
CA ALA A 156 4.11 0.44 -11.22
C ALA A 156 3.17 1.48 -11.89
N HIS A 157 1.87 1.17 -11.88
CA HIS A 157 0.82 2.08 -12.32
C HIS A 157 -0.10 2.42 -11.14
N LYS A 158 -0.37 3.71 -10.91
CA LYS A 158 -1.31 4.14 -9.88
C LYS A 158 -2.69 3.54 -10.17
N LEU A 159 -3.25 2.83 -9.20
CA LEU A 159 -4.54 2.16 -9.30
C LEU A 159 -5.54 2.78 -8.33
N VAL A 160 -6.73 3.06 -8.84
CA VAL A 160 -7.93 3.36 -8.04
C VAL A 160 -9.08 2.51 -8.54
N VAL A 161 -9.80 1.88 -7.63
CA VAL A 161 -11.05 1.16 -7.90
C VAL A 161 -12.10 1.65 -6.92
N ASP A 162 -13.19 2.21 -7.44
CA ASP A 162 -14.37 2.56 -6.64
C ASP A 162 -15.47 1.56 -6.94
N MET A 163 -16.24 1.20 -5.92
CA MET A 163 -17.49 0.46 -6.06
C MET A 163 -18.50 0.99 -5.05
N CYS A 164 -19.77 1.04 -5.41
CA CYS A 164 -20.86 1.34 -4.49
C CYS A 164 -21.92 0.25 -4.61
N GLU A 165 -22.38 -0.23 -3.46
CA GLU A 165 -23.52 -1.10 -3.28
C GLU A 165 -24.68 -0.28 -2.74
N ARG A 166 -25.79 -0.20 -3.49
CA ARG A 166 -27.02 0.44 -3.00
C ARG A 166 -27.90 -0.58 -2.31
N GLY A 167 -28.10 -1.74 -2.89
CA GLY A 167 -28.76 -2.84 -2.21
C GLY A 167 -29.06 -4.02 -3.11
N GLY A 168 -28.99 -5.23 -2.56
CA GLY A 168 -29.14 -6.45 -3.34
C GLY A 168 -28.06 -7.46 -2.96
N GLY A 169 -27.38 -7.99 -3.96
CA GLY A 169 -26.20 -8.84 -3.74
C GLY A 169 -24.93 -8.04 -4.02
N GLU A 170 -23.88 -8.27 -3.25
CA GLU A 170 -22.67 -7.45 -3.36
C GLU A 170 -21.50 -8.23 -3.97
N VAL A 171 -20.94 -7.69 -5.04
CA VAL A 171 -19.81 -8.31 -5.75
C VAL A 171 -18.83 -7.24 -6.22
N LEU A 172 -17.53 -7.52 -6.11
CA LEU A 172 -16.48 -6.75 -6.76
C LEU A 172 -15.32 -7.65 -7.18
N LYS A 173 -15.10 -7.77 -8.49
CA LYS A 173 -14.05 -8.61 -9.08
C LYS A 173 -13.25 -7.80 -10.08
N MET A 174 -11.91 -7.83 -9.95
CA MET A 174 -10.99 -7.23 -10.90
C MET A 174 -10.25 -8.29 -11.70
N ARG A 175 -10.22 -8.10 -13.03
CA ARG A 175 -9.49 -8.96 -13.95
C ARG A 175 -8.69 -8.12 -14.94
N TYR A 176 -7.72 -8.75 -15.57
CA TYR A 176 -6.93 -8.18 -16.64
C TYR A 176 -6.55 -9.24 -17.69
N LYS A 177 -6.24 -8.77 -18.90
CA LYS A 177 -5.79 -9.57 -20.03
C LYS A 177 -4.64 -8.83 -20.71
N GLY A 178 -3.51 -9.49 -20.89
CA GLY A 178 -2.33 -8.92 -21.54
C GLY A 178 -1.11 -9.84 -21.44
N PRO A 179 0.09 -9.36 -21.83
CA PRO A 179 1.34 -10.11 -21.77
C PRO A 179 1.62 -10.85 -20.45
N ASP A 180 1.35 -10.23 -19.29
CA ASP A 180 1.55 -10.86 -17.97
C ASP A 180 0.70 -12.12 -17.76
N THR A 181 -0.42 -12.21 -18.46
CA THR A 181 -1.38 -13.31 -18.34
C THR A 181 -1.24 -14.35 -19.45
N GLY A 182 -0.28 -14.18 -20.36
CA GLY A 182 -0.25 -14.94 -21.62
C GLY A 182 -1.47 -14.62 -22.50
N ASN A 183 -1.89 -13.36 -22.51
CA ASN A 183 -3.06 -12.86 -23.26
C ASN A 183 -4.39 -13.55 -22.92
N SER A 184 -4.53 -14.11 -21.71
CA SER A 184 -5.77 -14.72 -21.22
C SER A 184 -6.41 -13.87 -20.12
N LYS A 185 -7.74 -13.73 -20.11
CA LYS A 185 -8.41 -12.96 -19.04
C LYS A 185 -8.26 -13.70 -17.71
N LYS A 186 -7.59 -13.09 -16.73
CA LYS A 186 -7.32 -13.68 -15.40
C LYS A 186 -7.66 -12.69 -14.29
N ALA A 187 -7.95 -13.20 -13.10
CA ALA A 187 -7.98 -12.38 -11.90
C ALA A 187 -6.63 -11.69 -11.71
N VAL A 188 -6.65 -10.44 -11.24
CA VAL A 188 -5.42 -9.75 -10.89
C VAL A 188 -4.85 -10.41 -9.62
N PRO A 189 -3.63 -10.99 -9.67
CA PRO A 189 -3.06 -11.67 -8.52
C PRO A 189 -2.57 -10.66 -7.48
N THR A 190 -2.51 -11.08 -6.21
CA THR A 190 -1.94 -10.28 -5.11
C THR A 190 -0.51 -9.82 -5.41
N SER A 191 0.27 -10.64 -6.10
CA SER A 191 1.63 -10.30 -6.53
C SER A 191 1.73 -9.22 -7.60
N ALA A 192 0.61 -8.73 -8.13
CA ALA A 192 0.54 -7.58 -9.02
C ALA A 192 0.00 -6.33 -8.32
N LEU A 193 -0.32 -6.39 -7.02
CA LEU A 193 -0.90 -5.28 -6.26
C LEU A 193 0.06 -4.85 -5.16
N ARG A 194 0.27 -3.54 -5.04
CA ARG A 194 1.13 -2.94 -4.01
C ARG A 194 0.38 -1.80 -3.33
N LEU A 195 0.59 -1.65 -2.03
CA LEU A 195 0.07 -0.51 -1.29
C LEU A 195 0.55 0.80 -1.90
N PRO A 196 -0.24 1.89 -1.80
CA PRO A 196 0.19 3.18 -2.31
C PRO A 196 1.49 3.58 -1.60
N MET A 197 2.55 3.81 -2.36
CA MET A 197 3.79 4.36 -1.82
C MET A 197 3.53 5.81 -1.42
N GLN A 198 3.44 6.07 -0.11
CA GLN A 198 3.38 7.43 0.39
C GLN A 198 4.79 8.01 0.41
N LYS A 199 5.05 9.00 -0.46
CA LYS A 199 6.27 9.81 -0.40
C LYS A 199 6.30 10.53 0.94
N CYS A 200 7.30 10.24 1.77
CA CYS A 200 7.48 10.96 3.02
C CYS A 200 7.82 12.43 2.73
N LYS A 201 7.19 13.38 3.43
CA LYS A 201 7.59 14.79 3.40
C LYS A 201 8.38 15.08 4.67
N GLY A 202 9.70 15.00 4.59
CA GLY A 202 10.56 15.23 5.75
C GLY A 202 12.03 15.20 5.42
N THR A 203 12.85 15.36 6.45
CA THR A 203 14.30 15.28 6.35
C THR A 203 14.75 13.86 6.67
N LEU A 204 15.49 13.26 5.74
CA LEU A 204 16.24 12.03 5.96
C LEU A 204 17.42 12.28 6.90
N LEU A 205 17.72 11.30 7.75
CA LEU A 205 18.95 11.32 8.54
C LEU A 205 20.10 10.85 7.64
N ASP A 206 20.78 11.78 6.96
CA ASP A 206 21.69 11.51 5.83
C ASP A 206 23.12 11.09 6.22
N LYS A 207 23.42 10.83 7.50
CA LYS A 207 24.78 10.47 7.94
C LYS A 207 24.83 9.06 8.54
N PRO A 208 25.80 8.21 8.15
CA PRO A 208 26.05 6.90 8.78
C PRO A 208 26.39 6.97 10.28
N THR A 209 26.76 8.16 10.78
CA THR A 209 26.96 8.42 12.23
C THR A 209 25.65 8.73 12.96
N ASP A 210 24.57 8.97 12.23
CA ASP A 210 23.21 9.17 12.76
C ASP A 210 22.42 7.86 12.81
N ASP A 211 23.09 6.73 12.56
CA ASP A 211 22.58 5.36 12.70
C ASP A 211 22.36 5.00 14.19
N VAL A 212 21.44 5.67 14.89
CA VAL A 212 20.56 5.08 15.93
C VAL A 212 19.37 6.03 16.19
N ALA A 213 18.22 5.64 15.64
CA ALA A 213 16.85 5.74 16.12
C ALA A 213 16.19 7.06 16.56
N CYS A 214 14.87 7.12 16.31
CA CYS A 214 13.94 8.07 16.88
C CYS A 214 14.11 8.23 18.42
N ASP A 215 14.72 7.25 19.10
CA ASP A 215 15.06 7.23 20.53
C ASP A 215 16.21 8.18 20.95
N LYS A 216 17.02 8.71 20.02
CA LYS A 216 18.11 9.67 20.33
C LYS A 216 17.76 11.13 20.13
N ILE A 217 16.53 11.44 19.68
CA ILE A 217 16.06 12.82 19.53
C ILE A 217 15.71 13.40 20.91
N LYS A 218 16.61 14.24 21.44
CA LYS A 218 16.47 14.84 22.79
C LYS A 218 15.42 15.95 22.91
N ASP A 219 14.94 16.46 21.78
CA ASP A 219 14.01 17.58 21.71
C ASP A 219 12.72 17.15 21.00
N LYS A 220 11.61 17.11 21.74
CA LYS A 220 10.29 16.69 21.24
C LYS A 220 9.85 17.50 20.00
N SER A 221 10.25 18.76 19.89
CA SER A 221 9.91 19.60 18.74
C SER A 221 10.56 19.13 17.43
N LYS A 222 11.63 18.33 17.54
CA LYS A 222 12.41 17.80 16.41
C LYS A 222 11.95 16.43 15.93
N CYS A 223 11.00 15.76 16.60
CA CYS A 223 10.41 14.51 16.08
C CYS A 223 9.63 14.76 14.78
N LYS A 224 9.04 15.95 14.62
CA LYS A 224 8.16 16.28 13.49
C LYS A 224 8.90 16.23 12.15
N ASN A 225 8.31 15.57 11.16
CA ASN A 225 8.84 15.42 9.80
C ASN A 225 10.23 14.75 9.72
N ARG A 226 10.57 13.92 10.71
CA ARG A 226 11.76 13.06 10.68
C ARG A 226 11.37 11.61 10.52
N TYR A 227 12.21 10.90 9.79
CA TYR A 227 11.96 9.55 9.33
C TYR A 227 13.19 8.69 9.56
N GLU A 228 12.98 7.53 10.18
CA GLU A 228 14.02 6.53 10.41
C GLU A 228 13.88 5.40 9.40
N ARG A 229 14.98 5.02 8.73
CA ARG A 229 14.97 3.90 7.78
C ARG A 229 14.88 2.58 8.54
N VAL A 230 13.94 1.72 8.15
CA VAL A 230 13.92 0.32 8.57
C VAL A 230 15.06 -0.40 7.87
N ALA A 231 15.98 -0.97 8.65
CA ALA A 231 17.24 -1.55 8.19
C ALA A 231 17.07 -2.40 6.91
N GLN A 232 17.89 -2.09 5.90
CA GLN A 232 17.92 -2.81 4.61
C GLN A 232 16.60 -2.76 3.81
N THR A 233 15.73 -1.79 4.08
CA THR A 233 14.51 -1.53 3.30
C THR A 233 14.43 -0.06 2.89
N ASP A 234 13.59 0.24 1.90
CA ASP A 234 13.18 1.61 1.55
C ASP A 234 11.96 2.08 2.37
N THR A 235 11.62 1.36 3.45
CA THR A 235 10.57 1.73 4.39
C THR A 235 11.15 2.65 5.45
N TYR A 236 10.43 3.71 5.74
CA TYR A 236 10.78 4.71 6.73
C TYR A 236 9.65 4.87 7.74
N LEU A 237 9.99 4.93 9.01
CA LEU A 237 9.02 5.13 10.08
C LEU A 237 9.04 6.60 10.54
N GLN A 238 7.88 7.23 10.59
CA GLN A 238 7.75 8.58 11.13
C GLN A 238 8.03 8.58 12.63
N CYS A 239 8.95 9.44 13.07
CA CYS A 239 9.17 9.68 14.49
C CYS A 239 8.00 10.49 15.08
N VAL A 240 7.31 9.94 16.08
CA VAL A 240 6.27 10.65 16.84
C VAL A 240 6.70 10.91 18.29
N PRO A 241 6.32 12.05 18.89
CA PRO A 241 6.54 12.27 20.31
C PRO A 241 5.66 11.32 21.13
N THR A 242 6.21 10.70 22.18
CA THR A 242 5.43 9.91 23.13
C THR A 242 5.08 10.72 24.38
N ASP A 243 3.88 10.48 24.91
CA ASP A 243 3.38 11.04 26.19
C ASP A 243 3.68 10.14 27.40
N ALA A 244 4.37 9.01 27.19
CA ALA A 244 4.63 8.05 28.26
C ALA A 244 5.78 8.52 29.16
N SER A 245 5.40 9.06 30.30
CA SER A 245 6.23 9.27 31.49
C SER A 245 6.81 7.95 32.03
N GLN A 246 7.86 7.43 31.39
CA GLN A 246 8.83 6.57 32.05
C GLN A 246 10.22 7.16 31.84
N GLU A 247 10.56 8.10 32.72
CA GLU A 247 11.94 8.51 32.94
C GLU A 247 12.73 7.32 33.48
N VAL A 248 13.40 6.60 32.58
CA VAL A 248 14.61 5.87 32.96
C VAL A 248 15.74 6.48 32.14
N ASN A 249 16.62 7.22 32.82
CA ASN A 249 17.84 7.81 32.26
C ASN A 249 17.67 8.88 31.15
N GLY A 250 16.65 9.74 31.23
CA GLY A 250 16.65 11.03 30.52
C GLY A 250 16.63 10.97 28.98
N LEU A 251 16.20 9.85 28.39
CA LEU A 251 15.95 9.73 26.96
C LEU A 251 14.45 9.93 26.70
N ILE A 252 14.12 11.01 25.98
CA ILE A 252 12.77 11.24 25.47
C ILE A 252 12.68 10.52 24.13
N ASN A 253 11.95 9.40 24.11
CA ASN A 253 11.83 8.54 22.94
C ASN A 253 10.83 9.14 21.94
N CYS A 254 11.31 9.58 20.77
CA CYS A 254 10.42 9.55 19.62
C CYS A 254 10.25 8.06 19.24
N LEU A 255 9.03 7.61 18.96
CA LEU A 255 8.79 6.24 18.47
C LEU A 255 8.41 6.27 17.00
N ALA A 256 8.85 5.25 16.29
CA ALA A 256 8.51 4.96 14.92
C ALA A 256 7.06 4.43 14.84
N GLN A 257 6.15 5.09 14.11
CA GLN A 257 4.73 4.67 14.03
C GLN A 257 4.18 4.50 12.61
N ASP A 258 4.35 5.49 11.73
CA ASP A 258 3.77 5.43 10.37
C ASP A 258 4.82 5.02 9.32
N PRO A 259 4.61 3.92 8.57
CA PRO A 259 5.51 3.53 7.50
C PRO A 259 5.27 4.35 6.22
N CYS A 260 6.34 4.78 5.56
CA CYS A 260 6.32 5.45 4.27
C CYS A 260 7.56 5.06 3.44
N HIS A 261 7.59 5.36 2.13
CA HIS A 261 8.74 5.07 1.25
C HIS A 261 9.18 6.36 0.57
N LEU A 262 10.49 6.61 0.45
CA LEU A 262 11.05 7.85 -0.14
C LEU A 262 11.36 7.75 -1.62
#